data_AF-A0A8H3W4L5-F1
#
_entry.id   AF-A0A8H3W4L5-F1
#
_cell.length_a   1.000
_cell.length_b   1.000
_cell.length_c   1.000
_cell.angle_alpha   90.00
_cell.angle_beta   90.00
_cell.angle_gamma   90.00
#
_symmetry.space_group_name_H-M   'P 1'
#
loop_
_entity.id
_entity.type
_entity.pdbx_description
1 polymer ?
#
loop_
_entity_poly.entity_id
_entity_poly.type
_entity_poly.pdbx_seq_one_letter_code
_entity_poly.pdbx_strand_id
1 'polypeptide(L)' 'ITINASINFYSYKFKYTTYTLVITIKEVPIIAYYSINKVKYYYTTLRYTYNIIYIKDFFIP' A
#
# COMPACT_ATOMS: atom_id res chain seq x y z
N ILE A 1 -8.86 9.01 -0.24
CA ILE A 1 -7.70 8.08 -0.17
C ILE A 1 -6.43 8.86 -0.48
N THR A 2 -5.39 8.67 0.32
CA THR A 2 -4.07 9.26 0.07
C THR A 2 -3.20 8.22 -0.64
N ILE A 3 -2.68 8.57 -1.81
CA ILE A 3 -1.87 7.67 -2.63
C ILE A 3 -0.53 8.30 -2.96
N ASN A 4 0.46 7.44 -3.23
CA ASN A 4 1.70 7.89 -3.84
C ASN A 4 1.45 8.29 -5.30
N ALA A 5 2.16 9.29 -5.81
CA ALA A 5 2.13 9.70 -7.20
C ALA A 5 2.86 8.70 -8.13
N SER A 6 2.48 7.42 -8.10
CA SER A 6 3.03 6.38 -8.98
C SER A 6 2.13 6.13 -10.19
N ILE A 7 2.75 5.66 -11.29
CA ILE A 7 2.10 5.44 -12.60
C ILE A 7 0.81 4.61 -12.50
N ASN A 8 0.74 3.62 -11.60
CA ASN A 8 -0.43 2.75 -11.46
C ASN A 8 -1.71 3.50 -11.05
N PHE A 9 -1.58 4.57 -10.27
CA PHE A 9 -2.70 5.39 -9.85
C PHE A 9 -3.12 6.46 -10.88
N TYR A 10 -2.34 6.64 -11.94
CA TYR A 10 -2.70 7.52 -13.06
C TYR A 10 -3.49 6.80 -14.16
N SER A 11 -3.64 5.48 -14.08
CA SER A 11 -4.35 4.71 -15.09
C SER A 11 -5.81 5.15 -15.26
N TYR A 12 -6.30 5.16 -16.50
CA TYR A 12 -7.69 5.54 -16.82
C TYR A 12 -8.69 4.68 -16.05
N LYS A 13 -8.44 3.37 -15.95
CA LYS A 13 -9.27 2.43 -15.19
C LYS A 13 -9.38 2.82 -13.71
N PHE A 14 -8.27 3.21 -13.09
CA PHE A 14 -8.29 3.65 -11.70
C PHE A 14 -9.12 4.93 -11.52
N LYS A 15 -8.91 5.94 -12.36
CA LYS A 15 -9.66 7.21 -12.32
C LYS A 15 -11.17 7.01 -12.54
N TYR A 16 -11.54 6.15 -13.49
CA TYR A 16 -12.94 5.82 -13.75
C TYR A 16 -13.59 5.17 -12.52
N THR A 17 -12.91 4.20 -11.91
CA THR A 17 -13.44 3.46 -10.76
C THR A 17 -13.55 4.33 -9.50
N THR A 18 -12.61 5.24 -9.27
CA THR A 18 -12.71 6.16 -8.12
C THR A 18 -13.76 7.23 -8.31
N TYR A 19 -13.98 7.69 -9.55
CA TYR A 19 -15.08 8.58 -9.90
C TYR A 19 -16.44 7.92 -9.67
N THR A 20 -16.65 6.68 -10.15
CA THR A 20 -17.93 5.96 -9.97
C THR A 20 -18.24 5.69 -8.49
N LEU A 21 -17.21 5.51 -7.67
CA LEU A 21 -17.34 5.28 -6.23
C LEU A 21 -17.37 6.58 -5.39
N VAL A 22 -17.32 7.76 -6.03
CA VAL A 22 -17.31 9.07 -5.35
C VAL A 22 -16.17 9.18 -4.32
N ILE A 23 -15.00 8.62 -4.66
CA ILE A 23 -13.83 8.61 -3.77
C ILE A 23 -12.93 9.79 -4.10
N THR A 24 -12.71 10.68 -3.14
CA THR A 24 -11.72 11.75 -3.28
C THR A 24 -10.30 11.19 -3.17
N ILE A 25 -9.46 11.47 -4.18
CA ILE A 25 -8.05 11.08 -4.20
C ILE A 25 -7.19 12.29 -3.79
N LYS A 26 -6.25 12.07 -2.86
CA LYS A 26 -5.19 13.01 -2.51
C LYS A 26 -3.86 12.42 -2.94
N GLU A 27 -3.26 12.98 -3.99
CA GLU A 27 -1.94 12.59 -4.44
C GLU A 27 -0.86 13.21 -3.55
N VAL A 28 0.13 12.40 -3.20
CA VAL A 28 1.28 12.82 -2.42
C VAL A 28 2.53 12.54 -3.23
N PRO A 29 3.42 13.54 -3.42
CA PRO A 29 4.67 13.34 -4.15
C PRO A 29 5.51 12.25 -3.47
N ILE A 30 6.23 11.46 -4.27
CA ILE A 30 7.07 10.34 -3.80
C ILE A 30 8.05 10.78 -2.69
N ILE A 31 8.50 12.04 -2.74
CA ILE A 31 9.45 12.65 -1.79
C ILE A 31 8.81 12.92 -0.42
N ALA A 32 7.48 13.03 -0.32
CA ALA A 32 6.76 13.24 0.93
C ALA A 32 6.58 11.93 1.73
N TYR A 33 7.73 11.28 1.98
CA TYR A 33 7.94 10.02 2.69
C TYR A 33 7.12 9.90 3.99
N TYR A 34 7.01 10.99 4.76
CA TYR A 34 6.30 11.00 6.04
C TYR A 34 4.80 10.68 5.93
N SER A 35 4.14 11.04 4.83
CA SER A 35 2.70 10.80 4.65
C SER A 35 2.39 9.33 4.37
N ILE A 36 3.34 8.60 3.77
CA ILE A 36 3.21 7.19 3.39
C ILE A 36 3.86 6.25 4.42
N ASN A 37 4.64 6.80 5.36
CA ASN A 37 5.41 6.03 6.33
C ASN A 37 4.53 5.08 7.19
N LYS A 38 3.27 5.46 7.47
CA LYS A 38 2.30 4.58 8.14
C LYS A 38 2.02 3.31 7.32
N VAL A 39 1.81 3.43 6.01
CA VAL A 39 1.57 2.29 5.11
C VAL A 39 2.80 1.40 5.05
N LYS A 40 3.99 1.99 4.96
CA LYS A 40 5.26 1.26 5.00
C LYS A 40 5.41 0.47 6.31
N TYR A 41 5.11 1.09 7.44
CA TYR A 41 5.15 0.44 8.76
C TYR A 41 4.21 -0.78 8.82
N TYR A 42 2.96 -0.63 8.40
CA TYR A 42 2.02 -1.75 8.35
C TYR A 42 2.51 -2.88 7.44
N TYR A 43 3.04 -2.55 6.26
CA TYR A 43 3.59 -3.55 5.35
C TYR A 43 4.79 -4.29 5.95
N THR A 44 5.69 -3.57 6.64
CA THR A 44 6.82 -4.22 7.32
C THR A 44 6.38 -5.16 8.43
N THR A 45 5.37 -4.77 9.21
CA THR A 45 4.82 -5.62 10.28
C THR A 45 4.17 -6.86 9.69
N LEU A 46 3.33 -6.72 8.66
CA LEU A 46 2.69 -7.85 7.99
C LEU A 46 3.72 -8.82 7.39
N ARG A 47 4.76 -8.30 6.72
CA ARG A 47 5.84 -9.13 6.17
C ARG A 47 6.61 -9.86 7.27
N TYR A 48 6.87 -9.19 8.39
CA TYR A 48 7.54 -9.81 9.53
C TYR A 48 6.68 -10.92 10.16
N THR A 49 5.39 -10.69 10.38
CA THR A 49 4.46 -11.70 10.88
C THR A 49 4.33 -12.88 9.92
N TYR A 50 4.20 -12.62 8.62
CA TYR A 50 4.19 -13.66 7.58
C TYR A 50 5.45 -14.52 7.66
N ASN A 51 6.62 -13.88 7.74
CA ASN A 51 7.89 -14.59 7.87
C ASN A 51 7.93 -15.43 9.15
N ILE A 52 7.44 -14.94 10.29
CA ILE A 52 7.37 -15.75 11.51
C ILE A 52 6.49 -16.99 11.30
N ILE A 53 5.31 -16.83 10.70
CA ILE A 53 4.39 -17.95 10.47
C ILE A 53 5.02 -18.96 9.51
N TYR A 54 5.52 -18.51 8.36
CA TYR A 54 6.10 -19.39 7.34
C TYR A 54 7.44 -20.01 7.72
N ILE A 55 8.29 -19.30 8.46
CA ILE A 55 9.53 -19.88 9.01
C ILE A 55 9.16 -20.93 10.06
N LYS A 56 8.12 -20.69 10.87
CA LYS A 56 7.63 -21.65 11.85
C LYS A 56 7.03 -22.88 11.18
N ASP A 57 6.35 -22.74 10.04
CA ASP A 57 5.87 -23.88 9.22
C ASP A 57 7.03 -24.67 8.57
N PHE A 58 8.18 -24.04 8.31
CA PHE A 58 9.39 -24.72 7.81
C PHE A 58 10.17 -25.47 8.91
N PHE A 59 9.85 -25.22 10.18
CA PHE A 59 10.53 -25.79 11.36
C PHE A 59 9.63 -26.75 12.17
N ILE A 60 8.55 -27.26 11.57
CA ILE A 60 7.80 -28.38 12.12
C ILE A 60 8.50 -29.67 11.65
N PRO A 61 9.14 -30.46 12.54
CA PRO A 61 9.74 -31.75 12.19
C PRO A 61 8.69 -32.80 11.80
#